data_AF-A0A2V5YKQ7-F1
#
_entry.id   AF-A0A2V5YKQ7-F1
#
_cell.length_a   1.000
_cell.length_b   1.000
_cell.length_c   1.000
_cell.angle_alpha   90.00
_cell.angle_beta   90.00
_cell.angle_gamma   90.00
#
_symmetry.space_group_name_H-M   'P 1'
#
loop_
_entity.id
_entity.type
_entity.pdbx_description
1 polymer ?
#
loop_
_entity_poly.entity_id
_entity_poly.type
_entity_poly.pdbx_seq_one_letter_code
_entity_poly.pdbx_strand_id
1 'polypeptide(L)'
;MTAVLTQLELKLLYLALNREAAPGEVSNGAQKFVESLRRRGVDAIQIERALSEAPLIVKPLKPDYGRTVMIWGRHKGRILADIPPRDLRNTVEWARSVPEVARKFATFIHDIEAFLNQT
;
A
#
# COMPACT_ATOMS: atom_id res chain seq x y z
N MET A 1 -0.69 -12.91 15.98
CA MET A 1 -1.48 -13.70 15.02
C MET A 1 -0.55 -14.67 14.32
N THR A 2 -0.75 -15.97 14.51
CA THR A 2 -0.03 -17.01 13.78
C THR A 2 -0.63 -17.09 12.38
N ALA A 3 0.18 -16.95 11.33
CA ALA A 3 -0.32 -17.05 9.96
C ALA A 3 -0.93 -18.45 9.71
N VAL A 4 -2.17 -18.52 9.22
CA VAL A 4 -2.83 -19.81 8.94
C VAL A 4 -2.09 -20.60 7.86
N LEU A 5 -1.62 -19.90 6.83
CA LEU A 5 -0.76 -20.46 5.79
C LEU A 5 0.72 -20.32 6.16
N THR A 6 1.47 -21.38 5.96
CA THR A 6 2.94 -21.36 6.02
C THR A 6 3.54 -20.68 4.79
N GLN A 7 4.82 -20.33 4.86
CA GLN A 7 5.58 -19.79 3.73
C GLN A 7 5.58 -20.75 2.51
N LEU A 8 5.61 -22.06 2.76
CA LEU A 8 5.52 -23.07 1.69
C LEU A 8 4.16 -23.03 1.00
N GLU A 9 3.08 -23.03 1.77
CA GLU A 9 1.72 -23.02 1.25
C GLU A 9 1.40 -21.73 0.50
N LEU A 10 1.91 -20.58 0.96
CA LEU A 10 1.82 -19.33 0.21
C LEU A 10 2.51 -19.45 -1.15
N LYS A 11 3.72 -20.00 -1.22
CA LYS A 11 4.42 -20.21 -2.51
C LYS A 11 3.65 -21.13 -3.45
N LEU A 12 3.09 -22.22 -2.92
CA LEU A 12 2.28 -23.16 -3.71
C LEU A 12 0.98 -22.52 -4.21
N LEU A 13 0.32 -21.71 -3.37
CA LEU A 13 -0.86 -20.93 -3.73
C LEU A 13 -0.53 -19.91 -4.83
N TYR A 14 0.58 -19.18 -4.71
CA TYR A 14 1.03 -18.25 -5.76
C TYR A 14 1.30 -18.96 -7.07
N LEU A 15 1.95 -20.12 -7.05
CA LEU A 15 2.20 -20.91 -8.26
C LEU A 15 0.89 -21.37 -8.91
N ALA A 16 -0.07 -21.85 -8.10
CA ALA A 16 -1.38 -22.29 -8.57
C ALA A 16 -2.23 -21.17 -9.17
N LEU A 17 -1.99 -19.91 -8.79
CA LEU A 17 -2.70 -18.73 -9.29
C LEU A 17 -1.95 -17.99 -10.40
N ASN A 18 -0.72 -18.39 -10.72
CA ASN A 18 0.09 -17.74 -11.74
C ASN A 18 -0.39 -18.14 -13.15
N ARG A 19 -0.94 -17.18 -13.89
CA ARG A 19 -1.43 -17.38 -15.27
C ARG A 19 -0.31 -17.61 -16.28
N GLU A 20 0.92 -17.25 -15.95
CA GLU A 20 2.10 -17.43 -16.80
C GLU A 20 2.82 -18.76 -16.55
N ALA A 21 2.45 -19.50 -15.50
CA ALA A 21 3.04 -20.80 -15.19
C ALA A 21 2.57 -21.88 -16.17
N ALA A 22 3.39 -22.91 -16.38
CA ALA A 22 3.00 -24.02 -17.23
C ALA A 22 1.80 -24.77 -16.61
N PRO A 23 0.86 -25.32 -17.41
CA PRO A 23 -0.35 -26.00 -16.88
C PRO A 23 -0.04 -27.12 -15.88
N GLY A 24 1.06 -27.85 -16.08
CA GLY A 24 1.52 -28.89 -15.16
C GLY A 24 2.02 -28.33 -13.82
N GLU A 25 2.62 -27.14 -13.81
CA GLU A 25 3.07 -26.47 -12.58
C GLU A 25 1.91 -25.92 -11.77
N VAL A 26 0.91 -25.34 -12.45
CA VAL A 26 -0.35 -24.89 -11.81
C VAL A 26 -1.03 -26.07 -11.11
N SER A 27 -1.22 -27.17 -11.83
CA SER A 27 -1.86 -28.38 -11.31
C SER A 27 -1.08 -28.99 -10.14
N ASN A 28 0.25 -29.13 -10.29
CA ASN A 28 1.11 -29.66 -9.23
C ASN A 28 1.15 -28.74 -8.00
N GLY A 29 1.17 -27.42 -8.20
CA GLY A 29 1.11 -26.42 -7.14
C GLY A 29 -0.18 -26.53 -6.34
N ALA A 30 -1.31 -26.58 -7.02
CA ALA A 30 -2.63 -26.74 -6.40
C ALA A 30 -2.75 -28.06 -5.61
N GLN A 31 -2.29 -29.17 -6.20
CA GLN A 31 -2.34 -30.48 -5.52
C GLN A 31 -1.49 -30.49 -4.25
N LYS A 32 -0.24 -30.02 -4.32
CA LYS A 32 0.67 -29.96 -3.16
C LYS A 32 0.17 -28.99 -2.09
N PHE A 33 -0.46 -27.89 -2.49
CA PHE A 33 -1.10 -26.95 -1.56
C PHE A 33 -2.20 -27.65 -0.75
N VAL A 34 -3.14 -28.32 -1.43
CA VAL A 34 -4.24 -29.05 -0.78
C VAL A 34 -3.72 -30.18 0.11
N GLU A 35 -2.70 -30.91 -0.35
CA GLU A 35 -2.09 -31.98 0.45
C GLU A 35 -1.44 -31.45 1.73
N SER A 36 -0.73 -30.32 1.65
CA SER A 36 -0.11 -29.66 2.81
C SER A 36 -1.16 -29.26 3.85
N LEU A 37 -2.26 -28.62 3.40
CA LEU A 37 -3.36 -28.21 4.27
C LEU A 37 -4.01 -29.41 4.97
N ARG A 38 -4.32 -30.48 4.20
CA ARG A 38 -4.89 -31.71 4.75
C ARG A 38 -3.98 -32.36 5.79
N ARG A 39 -2.68 -32.43 5.52
CA ARG A 39 -1.69 -33.00 6.44
C ARG A 39 -1.64 -32.24 7.77
N ARG A 40 -1.87 -30.93 7.72
CA ARG A 40 -1.95 -30.07 8.91
C ARG A 40 -3.34 -30.01 9.56
N GLY A 41 -4.33 -30.67 8.98
CA GLY A 41 -5.72 -30.58 9.43
C GLY A 41 -6.31 -29.17 9.31
N VAL A 42 -5.83 -28.37 8.35
CA VAL A 42 -6.37 -27.03 8.06
C VAL A 42 -7.50 -27.15 7.05
N ASP A 43 -8.71 -26.77 7.45
CA ASP A 43 -9.88 -26.73 6.59
C ASP A 43 -10.15 -25.33 6.00
N ALA A 44 -11.12 -25.25 5.07
CA ALA A 44 -11.49 -24.01 4.41
C ALA A 44 -12.10 -22.98 5.38
N ILE A 45 -12.81 -23.43 6.42
CA ILE A 45 -13.47 -22.56 7.41
C ILE A 45 -12.41 -21.85 8.26
N GLN A 46 -11.34 -22.55 8.63
CA GLN A 46 -10.21 -21.98 9.36
C GLN A 46 -9.46 -20.93 8.52
N ILE A 47 -9.33 -21.16 7.22
CA ILE A 47 -8.73 -20.18 6.29
C ILE A 47 -9.63 -18.95 6.18
N GLU A 48 -10.93 -19.15 5.96
CA GLU A 48 -11.91 -18.06 5.85
C GLU A 48 -11.92 -17.19 7.11
N ARG A 49 -12.05 -17.80 8.30
CA ARG A 49 -12.03 -17.07 9.58
C ARG A 49 -10.76 -16.26 9.75
N ALA A 50 -9.59 -16.84 9.44
CA ALA A 50 -8.34 -16.10 9.57
C ALA A 50 -8.19 -14.96 8.56
N LEU A 51 -8.79 -15.07 7.37
CA LEU A 51 -8.85 -13.99 6.40
C LEU A 51 -9.87 -12.91 6.80
N SER A 52 -10.99 -13.30 7.43
CA SER A 52 -12.02 -12.38 7.93
C SER A 52 -11.59 -11.63 9.19
N GLU A 53 -10.81 -12.27 10.06
CA GLU A 53 -10.28 -11.68 11.31
C GLU A 53 -8.96 -10.93 11.09
N ALA A 54 -8.28 -11.15 9.95
CA ALA A 54 -7.16 -10.31 9.56
C ALA A 54 -7.69 -8.89 9.33
N PRO A 55 -7.15 -7.86 10.02
CA PRO A 55 -7.47 -6.49 9.66
C PRO A 55 -7.12 -6.34 8.18
N LEU A 56 -8.11 -6.01 7.35
CA LEU A 56 -7.89 -5.59 5.98
C LEU A 56 -7.03 -4.32 6.06
N ILE A 57 -5.71 -4.48 6.04
CA ILE A 57 -4.80 -3.39 5.80
C ILE A 57 -4.96 -3.08 4.32
N VAL A 58 -6.02 -2.34 4.00
CA VAL A 58 -6.21 -1.73 2.69
C VAL A 58 -5.06 -0.75 2.56
N LYS A 59 -3.97 -1.21 1.95
CA LYS A 59 -2.89 -0.32 1.55
C LYS A 59 -3.50 0.58 0.47
N PRO A 60 -3.71 1.88 0.73
CA PRO A 60 -4.38 2.71 -0.25
C PRO A 60 -3.51 2.71 -1.52
N LEU A 61 -4.14 2.40 -2.66
CA LEU A 61 -3.48 2.34 -3.98
C LEU A 61 -2.86 3.68 -4.38
N LYS A 62 -3.26 4.78 -3.72
CA LYS A 62 -2.70 6.12 -3.85
C LYS A 62 -2.36 6.69 -2.47
N PRO A 63 -1.27 7.45 -2.32
CA PRO A 63 -1.01 8.19 -1.09
C PRO A 63 -2.19 9.12 -0.78
N ASP A 64 -2.61 9.16 0.49
CA ASP A 64 -3.56 10.16 0.98
C ASP A 64 -2.80 11.48 1.22
N TYR A 65 -2.62 12.26 0.16
CA TYR A 65 -1.86 13.51 0.22
C TYR A 65 -2.51 14.55 1.14
N GLY A 66 -3.81 14.45 1.42
CA GLY A 66 -4.51 15.35 2.35
C GLY A 66 -4.04 15.22 3.79
N ARG A 67 -3.50 14.05 4.17
CA ARG A 67 -2.91 13.79 5.50
C ARG A 67 -1.44 14.16 5.62
N THR A 68 -0.81 14.59 4.53
CA THR A 68 0.58 15.05 4.56
C THR A 68 0.69 16.27 5.49
N VAL A 69 1.69 16.28 6.36
CA VAL A 69 1.89 17.37 7.34
C VAL A 69 2.81 18.41 6.74
N MET A 70 2.42 19.68 6.80
CA MET A 70 3.23 20.80 6.37
C MET A 70 4.51 20.91 7.20
N ILE A 71 5.67 20.85 6.55
CA ILE A 71 6.96 20.76 7.25
C ILE A 71 7.64 22.12 7.48
N TRP A 72 7.18 23.19 6.84
CA TRP A 72 7.74 24.53 6.98
C TRP A 72 6.71 25.66 6.83
N GLY A 73 7.18 26.90 7.05
CA GLY A 73 6.39 28.11 6.85
C GLY A 73 5.30 28.31 7.89
N ARG A 74 4.34 29.18 7.56
CA ARG A 74 3.26 29.62 8.45
C ARG A 74 2.35 28.48 8.92
N HIS A 75 2.16 27.46 8.10
CA HIS A 75 1.23 26.36 8.35
C HIS A 75 1.92 25.10 8.88
N LYS A 76 3.19 25.19 9.31
CA LYS A 76 3.97 24.06 9.83
C LYS A 76 3.19 23.28 10.90
N GLY A 77 3.14 21.96 10.76
CA GLY A 77 2.47 21.04 11.68
C GLY A 77 0.98 20.80 11.36
N ARG A 78 0.38 21.56 10.43
CA ARG A 78 -0.99 21.30 9.95
C ARG A 78 -0.99 20.30 8.82
N ILE A 79 -2.07 19.53 8.67
CA ILE A 79 -2.28 18.67 7.51
C ILE A 79 -2.68 19.50 6.28
N LEU A 80 -2.35 19.04 5.07
CA LEU A 80 -2.66 19.79 3.84
C LEU A 80 -4.16 20.05 3.67
N ALA A 81 -5.02 19.11 4.09
CA ALA A 81 -6.47 19.26 4.04
C ALA A 81 -7.01 20.45 4.86
N ASP A 82 -6.29 20.88 5.90
CA ASP A 82 -6.69 22.01 6.76
C ASP A 82 -6.15 23.36 6.27
N ILE A 83 -5.39 23.37 5.17
CA ILE A 83 -4.74 24.57 4.64
C ILE A 83 -5.51 25.04 3.40
N PRO A 84 -5.85 26.34 3.30
CA PRO A 84 -6.50 26.88 2.11
C PRO A 84 -5.69 26.58 0.82
N PRO A 85 -6.32 26.12 -0.27
CA PRO A 85 -5.62 25.79 -1.52
C PRO A 85 -4.75 26.92 -2.08
N ARG A 86 -5.17 28.18 -1.89
CA ARG A 86 -4.40 29.36 -2.29
C ARG A 86 -3.04 29.44 -1.59
N ASP A 87 -3.01 29.14 -0.29
CA ASP A 87 -1.77 29.20 0.50
C ASP A 87 -0.82 28.06 0.13
N LEU A 88 -1.37 26.89 -0.19
CA LEU A 88 -0.59 25.76 -0.70
C LEU A 88 0.06 26.08 -2.05
N ARG A 89 -0.68 26.71 -2.98
CA ARG A 89 -0.13 27.17 -4.27
C ARG A 89 1.02 28.15 -4.08
N ASN A 90 0.84 29.16 -3.23
CA ASN A 90 1.90 30.12 -2.90
C ASN A 90 3.13 29.43 -2.28
N THR A 91 2.91 28.40 -1.45
CA THR A 91 4.00 27.64 -0.81
C THR A 91 4.81 26.87 -1.84
N VAL A 92 4.15 26.23 -2.81
CA VAL A 92 4.81 25.53 -3.92
C VAL A 92 5.58 26.49 -4.82
N GLU A 93 4.99 27.63 -5.20
CA GLU A 93 5.66 28.65 -6.00
C GLU A 93 6.91 29.18 -5.31
N TRP A 94 6.81 29.52 -4.01
CA TRP A 94 7.96 29.91 -3.21
C TRP A 94 9.01 28.80 -3.15
N ALA A 95 8.62 27.56 -2.87
CA ALA A 95 9.56 26.44 -2.75
C ALA A 95 10.32 26.16 -4.06
N ARG A 96 9.66 26.31 -5.22
CA ARG A 96 10.28 26.21 -6.55
C ARG A 96 11.20 27.38 -6.86
N SER A 97 10.91 28.57 -6.33
CA SER A 97 11.75 29.76 -6.53
C SER A 97 13.12 29.67 -5.84
N VAL A 98 13.28 28.76 -4.86
CA VAL A 98 14.54 28.56 -4.13
C VAL A 98 15.18 27.22 -4.55
N PRO A 99 16.24 27.20 -5.38
CA PRO A 99 16.79 25.98 -5.99
C PRO A 99 17.25 24.90 -5.00
N GLU A 100 17.70 25.30 -3.81
CA GLU A 100 18.08 24.36 -2.75
C GLU A 100 16.85 23.66 -2.16
N VAL A 101 15.80 24.42 -1.86
CA VAL A 101 14.53 23.90 -1.32
C VAL A 101 13.85 23.00 -2.35
N ALA A 102 13.79 23.46 -3.62
CA ALA A 102 13.23 22.70 -4.72
C ALA A 102 13.88 21.31 -4.88
N ARG A 103 15.21 21.23 -4.76
CA ARG A 103 15.95 19.95 -4.82
C ARG A 103 15.75 19.11 -3.56
N LYS A 104 15.94 19.71 -2.39
CA LYS A 104 15.92 19.01 -1.10
C LYS A 104 14.56 18.44 -0.75
N PHE A 105 13.49 19.09 -1.22
CA PHE A 105 12.12 18.76 -0.85
C PHE A 105 11.22 18.50 -2.06
N ALA A 106 11.79 18.05 -3.18
CA ALA A 106 11.07 17.74 -4.41
C ALA A 106 9.86 16.82 -4.19
N THR A 107 10.02 15.77 -3.37
CA THR A 107 8.93 14.84 -3.03
C THR A 107 7.79 15.53 -2.30
N PHE A 108 8.09 16.37 -1.31
CA PHE A 108 7.06 17.07 -0.55
C PHE A 108 6.34 18.13 -1.40
N ILE A 109 7.06 18.82 -2.28
CA ILE A 109 6.46 19.74 -3.25
C ILE A 109 5.50 18.98 -4.18
N HIS A 110 5.94 17.83 -4.70
CA HIS A 110 5.09 16.94 -5.49
C HIS A 110 3.84 16.50 -4.72
N ASP A 111 3.96 16.17 -3.43
CA ASP A 111 2.81 15.75 -2.61
C ASP A 111 1.78 16.88 -2.45
N ILE A 112 2.21 18.13 -2.29
CA ILE A 112 1.30 19.29 -2.26
C ILE A 112 0.62 19.48 -3.62
N GLU A 113 1.36 19.38 -4.72
CA GLU A 113 0.81 19.50 -6.07
C GLU A 113 -0.20 18.38 -6.38
N ALA A 114 0.10 17.15 -5.96
CA ALA A 114 -0.78 16.00 -6.10
C ALA A 114 -2.07 16.16 -5.29
N PHE A 115 -1.99 16.72 -4.08
CA PHE A 115 -3.17 17.09 -3.29
C PHE A 115 -4.02 18.16 -3.98
N LEU A 116 -3.39 19.24 -4.46
CA LEU A 116 -4.07 20.35 -5.14
C LEU A 116 -4.75 19.96 -6.44
N ASN A 117 -4.32 18.89 -7.10
CA ASN A 117 -4.94 18.34 -8.31
C ASN A 117 -6.12 17.39 -8.02
N GLN A 118 -6.35 17.04 -6.75
CA GLN A 118 -7.46 16.18 -6.30
C GLN A 118 -8.64 16.98 -5.74
N THR A 119 -8.42 18.24 -5.33
CA THR A 119 -9.41 19.21 -4.84
C THR A 119 -9.80 20.22 -5.89
#